data_AF-A0A935GUJ0-F1
#
_entry.id   AF-A0A935GUJ0-F1
#
_cell.length_a   1.000
_cell.length_b   1.000
_cell.length_c   1.000
_cell.angle_alpha   90.00
_cell.angle_beta   90.00
_cell.angle_gamma   90.00
#
_symmetry.space_group_name_H-M   'P 1'
#
loop_
_entity.id
_entity.type
_entity.pdbx_description
1 polymer ?
#
loop_
_entity_poly.entity_id
_entity_poly.type
_entity_poly.pdbx_seq_one_letter_code
_entity_poly.pdbx_strand_id
1 'polypeptide(L)'
;MNNPKHSDSRYQETGFPSLQWEDEELPTRPLPLHERPLQARIDSEMAVIHRHHARIALAIEKFWGHRDCVEYMRTLILSGGHADGKGARVGFKPEVISALMNLIGLHKSL
;
A
#
# COMPACT_ATOMS: atom_id res chain seq x y z
N MET A 1 42.67 -47.79 17.86
CA MET A 1 41.75 -48.33 16.83
C MET A 1 41.49 -47.26 15.78
N ASN A 2 41.74 -47.60 14.52
CA ASN A 2 41.43 -46.80 13.33
C ASN A 2 39.93 -46.60 13.14
N ASN A 3 39.51 -45.41 12.69
CA ASN A 3 38.39 -45.22 11.75
C ASN A 3 38.50 -43.84 11.06
N PRO A 4 37.92 -43.61 9.87
CA PRO A 4 38.71 -43.30 8.68
C PRO A 4 38.47 -41.88 8.14
N LYS A 5 39.37 -41.52 7.23
CA LYS A 5 39.36 -40.32 6.38
C LYS A 5 38.02 -40.17 5.67
N HIS A 6 37.30 -39.08 5.94
CA HIS A 6 36.45 -38.46 4.91
C HIS A 6 37.25 -37.33 4.26
N SER A 7 38.13 -37.71 3.33
CA SER A 7 38.71 -36.78 2.37
C SER A 7 37.71 -36.63 1.23
N ASP A 8 36.78 -35.69 1.35
CA ASP A 8 36.02 -35.17 0.22
C ASP A 8 36.21 -33.64 0.14
N SER A 9 37.46 -33.20 0.25
CA SER A 9 37.87 -31.83 -0.04
C SER A 9 37.97 -31.66 -1.55
N ARG A 10 36.82 -31.60 -2.23
CA ARG A 10 36.72 -31.16 -3.64
C ARG A 10 36.82 -29.64 -3.81
N TYR A 11 37.11 -28.91 -2.73
CA TYR A 11 37.30 -27.47 -2.75
C TYR A 11 38.80 -27.19 -2.79
N GLN A 12 39.30 -27.03 -4.00
CA GLN A 12 40.62 -26.49 -4.27
C GLN A 12 40.59 -25.01 -3.91
N GLU A 13 41.49 -24.54 -3.04
CA GLU A 13 41.69 -23.12 -2.76
C GLU A 13 42.05 -22.40 -4.06
N THR A 14 41.05 -21.94 -4.79
CA THR A 14 41.24 -20.83 -5.71
C THR A 14 41.73 -19.66 -4.87
N GLY A 15 42.59 -18.78 -5.40
CA GLY A 15 43.14 -17.61 -4.69
C GLY A 15 42.12 -16.54 -4.24
N PHE A 16 40.86 -16.93 -4.08
CA PHE A 16 39.78 -16.18 -3.49
C PHE A 16 39.52 -16.70 -2.06
N PRO A 17 39.36 -15.81 -1.09
CA PRO A 17 39.07 -16.20 0.29
C PRO A 17 37.75 -16.99 0.37
N SER A 18 37.72 -17.97 1.28
CA SER A 18 36.52 -18.74 1.61
C SER A 18 35.39 -17.79 2.00
N LEU A 19 34.21 -17.94 1.39
CA LEU A 19 33.03 -17.15 1.71
C LEU A 19 32.63 -17.40 3.17
N GLN A 20 33.07 -16.51 4.06
CA GLN A 20 32.55 -16.43 5.42
C GLN A 20 31.19 -15.76 5.31
N TRP A 21 30.13 -16.58 5.33
CA TRP A 21 28.75 -16.10 5.46
C TRP A 21 28.47 -15.63 6.88
N GLU A 22 29.40 -14.89 7.50
CA GLU A 22 29.05 -14.11 8.68
C GLU A 22 28.14 -12.98 8.18
N ASP A 23 26.95 -12.87 8.78
CA ASP A 23 25.88 -11.93 8.45
C ASP A 23 26.35 -10.46 8.51
N GLU A 24 27.12 -10.06 7.51
CA GLU A 24 27.56 -8.69 7.36
C GLU A 24 26.37 -7.90 6.80
N GLU A 25 25.85 -6.99 7.61
CA GLU A 25 24.75 -6.11 7.28
C GLU A 25 25.18 -5.15 6.15
N LEU A 26 25.13 -5.63 4.90
CA LEU A 26 25.63 -4.90 3.75
C LEU A 26 24.90 -3.55 3.60
N PRO A 27 25.63 -2.42 3.48
CA PRO A 27 25.07 -1.06 3.46
C PRO A 27 24.19 -0.73 2.25
N THR A 28 24.02 -1.67 1.31
CA THR A 28 23.15 -1.54 0.13
C THR A 28 21.76 -2.18 0.33
N ARG A 29 21.43 -2.66 1.53
CA ARG A 29 20.06 -3.13 1.80
C ARG A 29 19.11 -1.94 1.70
N PRO A 30 18.00 -2.05 0.96
CA PRO A 30 17.01 -0.98 0.89
C PRO A 30 16.48 -0.70 2.31
N LEU A 31 16.54 0.56 2.72
CA LEU A 31 16.03 0.99 4.01
C LEU A 31 14.55 0.57 4.11
N PRO A 32 14.10 0.02 5.25
CA PRO A 32 12.69 -0.31 5.44
C PRO A 32 11.81 0.90 5.11
N LEU A 33 10.79 0.68 4.28
CA LEU A 33 9.86 1.72 3.90
C LEU A 33 9.02 2.08 5.12
N HIS A 34 9.22 3.28 5.68
CA HIS A 34 8.42 3.77 6.80
C HIS A 34 6.97 3.95 6.31
N GLU A 35 6.11 2.98 6.63
CA GLU A 35 4.70 3.10 6.34
C GLU A 35 4.11 4.26 7.14
N ARG A 36 3.37 5.13 6.46
CA ARG A 36 2.66 6.19 7.15
C ARG A 36 1.65 5.57 8.13
N PRO A 37 1.48 6.15 9.33
CA PRO A 37 0.42 5.73 10.25
C PRO A 37 -0.94 5.67 9.54
N LEU A 38 -1.78 4.71 9.92
CA LEU A 38 -3.08 4.48 9.28
C LEU A 38 -3.91 5.76 9.15
N GLN A 39 -3.97 6.56 10.22
CA GLN A 39 -4.70 7.82 10.23
C GLN A 39 -4.15 8.82 9.22
N ALA A 40 -2.83 8.99 9.15
CA ALA A 40 -2.19 9.91 8.20
C ALA A 40 -2.45 9.51 6.74
N ARG A 41 -2.64 8.21 6.47
CA ARG A 41 -3.05 7.72 5.14
C ARG A 41 -4.48 8.14 4.84
N ILE A 42 -5.42 7.86 5.76
CA ILE A 42 -6.83 8.26 5.62
C ILE A 42 -6.95 9.76 5.37
N ASP A 43 -6.26 10.58 6.16
CA ASP A 43 -6.28 12.04 6.05
C ASP A 43 -5.77 12.50 4.67
N SER A 44 -4.70 11.88 4.17
CA SER A 44 -4.14 12.22 2.86
C SER A 44 -5.09 11.90 1.70
N GLU A 45 -5.77 10.74 1.75
CA GLU A 45 -6.75 10.36 0.72
C GLU A 45 -8.02 11.23 0.81
N MET A 46 -8.47 11.52 2.03
CA MET A 46 -9.62 12.40 2.25
C MET A 46 -9.35 13.81 1.73
N ALA A 47 -8.12 14.32 1.87
CA ALA A 47 -7.74 15.63 1.34
C ALA A 47 -7.83 15.71 -0.20
N VAL A 48 -7.47 14.63 -0.90
CA VAL A 48 -7.60 14.55 -2.37
C VAL A 48 -9.07 14.63 -2.78
N ILE A 49 -9.94 13.87 -2.11
CA ILE A 49 -11.38 13.89 -2.39
C ILE A 49 -11.97 15.24 -2.03
N HIS A 50 -11.58 15.84 -0.91
CA HIS A 50 -12.10 17.13 -0.45
C HIS A 50 -11.77 18.26 -1.44
N ARG A 51 -10.57 18.25 -2.03
CA ARG A 51 -10.14 19.22 -3.06
C ARG A 51 -11.01 19.18 -4.32
N HIS A 52 -11.48 18.00 -4.73
CA HIS A 52 -12.23 17.84 -5.98
C HIS A 52 -13.75 17.78 -5.78
N HIS A 53 -14.20 17.16 -4.69
CA HIS A 53 -15.60 16.85 -4.42
C HIS A 53 -15.90 16.99 -2.92
N ALA A 54 -15.95 18.23 -2.44
CA ALA A 54 -16.12 18.50 -1.01
C ALA A 54 -17.39 17.87 -0.39
N ARG A 55 -18.50 17.82 -1.13
CA ARG A 55 -19.75 17.17 -0.69
C ARG A 55 -19.58 15.66 -0.45
N ILE A 56 -18.76 15.00 -1.27
CA ILE A 56 -18.50 13.57 -1.15
C ILE A 56 -17.61 13.32 0.06
N ALA A 57 -16.55 14.12 0.24
CA ALA A 57 -15.68 14.01 1.41
C ALA A 57 -16.47 14.14 2.72
N LEU A 58 -17.34 15.16 2.83
CA LEU A 58 -18.22 15.35 3.99
C LEU A 58 -19.18 14.17 4.22
N ALA A 59 -19.70 13.57 3.15
CA ALA A 59 -20.54 12.38 3.27
C ALA A 59 -19.74 11.17 3.78
N ILE A 60 -18.53 10.96 3.24
CA ILE A 60 -17.66 9.86 3.66
C ILE A 60 -17.25 10.03 5.13
N GLU A 61 -16.89 11.25 5.56
CA GLU A 61 -16.55 11.57 6.95
C GLU A 61 -17.71 11.27 7.90
N LYS A 62 -18.94 11.67 7.53
CA LYS A 62 -20.13 11.43 8.34
C LYS A 62 -20.47 9.95 8.50
N PHE A 63 -20.20 9.13 7.48
CA PHE A 63 -20.51 7.70 7.48
C PHE A 63 -19.29 6.81 7.71
N TRP A 64 -18.13 7.37 8.06
CA TRP A 64 -16.90 6.60 8.25
C TRP A 64 -17.05 5.60 9.41
N GLY A 65 -16.64 4.35 9.19
CA GLY A 65 -16.84 3.25 10.14
C GLY A 65 -18.21 2.56 10.03
N HIS A 66 -19.14 3.08 9.24
CA HIS A 66 -20.39 2.39 8.93
C HIS A 66 -20.20 1.43 7.75
N ARG A 67 -20.87 0.27 7.77
CA ARG A 67 -20.79 -0.72 6.69
C ARG A 67 -21.21 -0.14 5.33
N ASP A 68 -22.11 0.83 5.35
CA ASP A 68 -22.61 1.48 4.14
C ASP A 68 -21.60 2.44 3.51
N CYS A 69 -20.54 2.85 4.23
CA CYS A 69 -19.51 3.74 3.69
C CYS A 69 -18.80 3.09 2.48
N VAL A 70 -18.46 1.81 2.62
CA VAL A 70 -17.79 1.05 1.55
C VAL A 70 -18.72 0.86 0.36
N GLU A 71 -19.99 0.55 0.59
CA GLU A 71 -20.99 0.40 -0.47
C GLU A 71 -21.26 1.73 -1.19
N TYR A 72 -21.30 2.84 -0.45
CA TYR A 72 -21.40 4.17 -1.01
C TYR A 72 -20.21 4.50 -1.92
N MET A 73 -18.98 4.27 -1.46
CA MET A 73 -17.77 4.50 -2.26
C MET A 73 -17.72 3.60 -3.51
N ARG A 74 -18.10 2.31 -3.39
CA ARG A 74 -18.21 1.40 -4.55
C ARG A 74 -19.23 1.88 -5.57
N THR A 75 -20.39 2.30 -5.09
CA THR A 75 -21.47 2.83 -5.92
C THR A 75 -21.02 4.09 -6.66
N LEU A 76 -20.30 5.00 -5.99
CA LEU A 76 -19.72 6.19 -6.62
C LEU A 76 -18.75 5.81 -7.76
N ILE A 77 -17.82 4.87 -7.50
CA ILE A 77 -16.84 4.42 -8.51
C ILE A 77 -17.56 3.82 -9.73
N LEU A 78 -18.50 2.90 -9.50
CA LEU A 78 -19.21 2.19 -10.58
C LEU A 78 -20.20 3.06 -11.35
N SER A 79 -20.83 4.02 -10.67
CA SER A 79 -21.78 4.95 -11.29
C SER A 79 -21.08 6.02 -12.12
N GLY A 80 -19.75 6.13 -12.01
CA GLY A 80 -18.92 6.90 -12.93
C GLY A 80 -19.01 8.41 -12.76
N GLY A 81 -19.36 8.91 -11.58
CA GLY A 81 -19.29 10.35 -11.28
C GLY A 81 -20.39 10.88 -10.37
N HIS A 82 -20.17 12.09 -9.89
CA HIS A 82 -21.17 12.87 -9.15
C HIS A 82 -21.90 13.81 -10.10
N ALA A 83 -23.23 13.77 -10.10
CA ALA A 83 -24.03 14.74 -10.85
C ALA A 83 -23.85 16.13 -10.20
N ASP A 84 -23.14 17.02 -10.88
CA ASP A 84 -22.85 18.37 -10.42
C ASP A 84 -24.04 19.33 -10.61
N GLY A 85 -25.27 18.88 -10.34
CA GLY A 85 -26.49 19.70 -10.40
C GLY A 85 -26.85 20.31 -11.76
N LYS A 86 -25.94 20.31 -12.74
CA LYS A 86 -26.09 20.88 -14.09
C LYS A 86 -26.25 19.81 -15.17
N GLY A 87 -26.70 18.61 -14.79
CA GLY A 87 -27.11 17.55 -15.71
C GLY A 87 -25.97 16.84 -16.45
N ALA A 88 -24.72 17.27 -16.30
CA ALA A 88 -23.57 16.61 -16.88
C ALA A 88 -23.03 15.55 -15.91
N ARG A 89 -23.00 14.29 -16.33
CA ARG A 89 -22.27 13.25 -15.61
C ARG A 89 -20.78 13.48 -15.83
N VAL A 90 -20.15 14.22 -14.94
CA VAL A 90 -18.71 14.43 -14.95
C VAL A 90 -18.04 13.24 -14.26
N GLY A 91 -17.23 12.50 -15.03
CA GLY A 91 -16.42 11.41 -14.50
C GLY A 91 -15.45 11.88 -13.43
N PHE A 92 -15.09 10.98 -12.52
CA PHE A 92 -14.06 11.27 -11.53
C PHE A 92 -12.69 11.38 -12.19
N LYS A 93 -11.86 12.30 -11.67
CA LYS A 93 -10.44 12.30 -12.01
C LYS A 93 -9.78 10.99 -11.53
N PRO A 94 -8.76 10.47 -12.24
CA PRO A 94 -8.08 9.24 -11.84
C PRO A 94 -7.58 9.27 -10.40
N GLU A 95 -7.08 10.42 -9.94
CA GLU A 95 -6.60 10.65 -8.57
C GLU A 95 -7.71 10.44 -7.52
N VAL A 96 -8.94 10.89 -7.82
CA VAL A 96 -10.10 10.73 -6.93
C VAL A 96 -10.53 9.27 -6.87
N ILE A 97 -10.51 8.56 -8.00
CA ILE A 97 -10.83 7.13 -8.04
C ILE A 97 -9.81 6.34 -7.23
N SER A 98 -8.52 6.64 -7.39
CA SER A 98 -7.44 6.02 -6.61
C SER A 98 -7.64 6.26 -5.11
N ALA A 99 -7.96 7.49 -4.72
CA ALA A 99 -8.20 7.83 -3.32
C ALA A 99 -9.40 7.08 -2.73
N LEU A 100 -10.50 6.95 -3.48
CA LEU A 100 -11.67 6.17 -3.08
C LEU A 100 -11.34 4.67 -2.94
N MET A 101 -10.57 4.10 -3.87
CA MET A 101 -10.14 2.70 -3.78
C MET A 101 -9.23 2.46 -2.56
N ASN A 102 -8.31 3.39 -2.29
CA ASN A 102 -7.43 3.32 -1.12
C ASN A 102 -8.23 3.39 0.18
N LEU A 103 -9.20 4.31 0.29
CA LEU A 103 -10.08 4.42 1.46
C LEU A 103 -10.91 3.16 1.68
N ILE A 104 -11.43 2.52 0.63
CA ILE A 104 -12.11 1.21 0.75
C ILE A 104 -11.16 0.16 1.34
N GLY A 105 -9.90 0.14 0.91
CA GLY A 105 -8.89 -0.77 1.45
C GLY A 105 -8.62 -0.50 2.94
N LEU A 106 -8.43 0.77 3.31
CA LEU A 106 -8.14 1.19 4.68
C LEU A 106 -9.33 0.96 5.63
N HIS A 107 -10.56 1.07 5.14
CA HIS A 107 -11.76 0.75 5.93
C HIS A 107 -11.85 -0.75 6.26
N LYS A 108 -11.29 -1.65 5.43
CA LYS A 108 -11.29 -3.10 5.75
C LYS A 108 -10.27 -3.48 6.82
N SER A 109 -9.26 -2.63 7.05
CA SER A 109 -8.24 -2.84 8.08
C SER A 109 -8.60 -2.22 9.44
N LEU A 110 -9.72 -1.50 9.51
CA LEU A 110 -10.35 -1.02 10.74
C LEU A 110 -11.33 -2.07 11.27
#